data_AF-A0A7W7WBE2-F1
#
_entry.id   AF-A0A7W7WBE2-F1
#
_cell.length_a   1.000
_cell.length_b   1.000
_cell.length_c   1.000
_cell.angle_alpha   90.00
_cell.angle_beta   90.00
_cell.angle_gamma   90.00
#
_symmetry.space_group_name_H-M   'P 1'
#
loop_
_entity.id
_entity.type
_entity.pdbx_description
1 polymer ?
#
loop_
_entity_poly.entity_id
_entity_poly.type
_entity_poly.pdbx_seq_one_letter_code
_entity_poly.pdbx_strand_id
1 'polypeptide(L)' 'MNVGKYAKTIVAALFAAVVVAKSAVTDGVYNPAEVIDTVLAVLTALGVWVVPNAKQSDLSQR' A
#
# COMPACT_ATOMS: atom_id res chain seq x y z
N MET A 1 -15.50 14.92 -4.13
CA MET A 1 -14.48 13.90 -4.45
C MET A 1 -14.84 12.64 -3.66
N ASN A 2 -15.18 11.52 -4.31
CA ASN A 2 -15.57 10.29 -3.61
C ASN A 2 -14.34 9.65 -2.97
N VAL A 3 -14.08 10.00 -1.70
CA VAL A 3 -12.95 9.48 -0.90
C VAL A 3 -12.92 7.94 -0.91
N GLY A 4 -14.08 7.29 -0.98
CA GLY A 4 -14.20 5.83 -1.09
C GLY A 4 -13.56 5.19 -2.33
N LYS A 5 -13.33 5.94 -3.43
CA LYS A 5 -12.65 5.40 -4.63
C LYS A 5 -11.15 5.22 -4.42
N TYR A 6 -10.53 6.02 -3.57
CA TYR A 6 -9.07 6.03 -3.35
C TYR A 6 -8.66 5.58 -1.94
N ALA A 7 -9.63 5.33 -1.06
CA ALA A 7 -9.39 4.92 0.32
C ALA A 7 -8.41 3.75 0.42
N LYS A 8 -8.57 2.71 -0.42
CA LYS A 8 -7.66 1.56 -0.43
C LYS A 8 -6.22 1.90 -0.80
N THR A 9 -6.02 2.85 -1.73
CA THR A 9 -4.69 3.28 -2.14
C THR A 9 -4.04 4.11 -1.05
N ILE A 10 -4.80 5.00 -0.41
CA ILE A 10 -4.30 5.79 0.72
C ILE A 10 -3.84 4.87 1.85
N VAL A 11 -4.65 3.86 2.19
CA VAL A 11 -4.29 2.85 3.20
C VAL A 11 -3.04 2.07 2.78
N ALA A 12 -2.96 1.61 1.53
CA ALA A 12 -1.79 0.88 1.04
C ALA A 12 -0.52 1.75 1.04
N ALA A 13 -0.61 3.03 0.68
CA ALA A 13 0.51 3.96 0.70
C ALA A 13 0.98 4.25 2.14
N LEU A 14 0.06 4.44 3.08
CA LEU A 14 0.40 4.60 4.49
C LEU A 14 1.10 3.36 5.05
N PHE A 15 0.61 2.17 4.70
CA PHE A 15 1.23 0.93 5.14
C PHE A 15 2.64 0.75 4.54
N ALA A 16 2.81 1.08 3.26
CA ALA A 16 4.12 1.08 2.61
C ALA A 16 5.10 2.04 3.32
N ALA A 17 4.65 3.24 3.69
CA ALA A 17 5.48 4.20 4.43
C ALA A 17 5.90 3.66 5.81
N VAL A 18 5.01 2.95 6.51
CA VAL A 18 5.33 2.32 7.81
C VAL A 18 6.38 1.22 7.66
N VAL A 19 6.28 0.39 6.62
CA VAL A 19 7.25 -0.68 6.34
C VAL A 19 8.65 -0.10 6.13
N VAL A 20 8.74 0.97 5.33
CA VAL A 20 10.01 1.68 5.06
C VAL A 20 10.56 2.36 6.32
N ALA A 21 9.69 3.04 7.08
CA ALA A 21 10.09 3.73 8.31
C ALA A 21 10.57 2.75 9.38
N LYS A 22 9.97 1.55 9.47
CA LYS A 22 10.40 0.49 10.40
C LYS A 22 11.87 0.12 10.17
N SER A 23 12.26 -0.12 8.92
CA SER A 23 13.64 -0.47 8.56
C SER A 23 14.65 0.59 9.05
N ALA A 24 14.31 1.86 8.90
CA ALA A 24 15.17 2.96 9.35
C ALA A 24 15.35 3.02 10.89
N VAL A 25 14.40 2.49 11.67
CA VAL A 25 14.43 2.53 13.14
C VAL A 25 15.15 1.32 13.74
N THR A 26 15.16 0.17 13.08
CA THR A 26 15.64 -1.09 13.68
C THR A 26 17.16 -1.19 13.81
N ASP A 27 17.92 -0.85 12.77
CA ASP A 27 19.37 -1.16 12.75
C ASP A 27 20.24 -0.01 12.23
N GLY A 28 19.64 1.11 11.80
CA GLY A 28 20.35 2.29 11.26
C GLY A 28 21.12 2.04 9.96
N VAL A 29 21.17 0.80 9.45
CA VAL A 29 21.84 0.39 8.22
C VAL A 29 20.80 -0.18 7.28
N TYR A 30 20.59 0.48 6.14
CA TYR A 30 19.67 0.01 5.10
C TYR A 30 20.27 -1.21 4.38
N ASN A 31 19.86 -2.42 4.74
CA ASN A 31 20.36 -3.67 4.18
C ASN A 31 19.71 -3.95 2.80
N PRO A 32 20.40 -4.62 1.84
CA PRO A 32 19.78 -5.15 0.63
C PRO A 32 18.41 -5.83 0.82
N ALA A 33 18.18 -6.53 1.93
CA ALA A 33 16.86 -7.11 2.23
C ALA A 33 15.76 -6.03 2.40
N GLU A 34 16.08 -4.94 3.09
CA GLU A 34 15.15 -3.82 3.34
C GLU A 34 14.88 -3.01 2.08
N VAL A 35 15.85 -2.95 1.15
CA VAL A 35 15.65 -2.38 -0.18
C VAL A 35 14.59 -3.16 -0.95
N ILE A 36 14.67 -4.50 -0.93
CA ILE A 36 13.69 -5.36 -1.59
C ILE A 36 12.30 -5.15 -0.98
N ASP A 37 12.20 -5.14 0.35
CA ASP A 37 10.93 -4.91 1.05
C ASP A 37 10.33 -3.53 0.72
N THR A 38 11.18 -2.50 0.62
CA THR A 38 10.77 -1.15 0.23
C THR A 38 10.21 -1.11 -1.19
N VAL A 39 10.92 -1.74 -2.14
CA VAL A 39 10.47 -1.81 -3.54
C VAL A 39 9.15 -2.57 -3.63
N LEU A 40 9.02 -3.70 -2.93
CA LEU A 40 7.78 -4.47 -2.88
C LEU A 40 6.63 -3.68 -2.26
N ALA A 41 6.88 -2.92 -1.19
CA ALA A 41 5.88 -2.08 -0.56
C ALA A 41 5.36 -0.99 -1.52
N VAL A 42 6.26 -0.33 -2.26
CA VAL A 42 5.89 0.66 -3.28
C VAL A 42 5.10 0.01 -4.43
N LEU A 43 5.57 -1.12 -4.96
CA LEU A 43 4.87 -1.86 -6.01
C LEU A 43 3.49 -2.34 -5.56
N THR A 44 3.34 -2.74 -4.30
CA THR A 44 2.05 -3.13 -3.72
C THR A 44 1.09 -1.95 -3.68
N ALA A 45 1.54 -0.79 -3.20
CA ALA A 45 0.72 0.43 -3.17
C ALA A 45 0.27 0.86 -4.57
N LEU A 46 1.18 0.78 -5.56
CA LEU A 46 0.86 1.07 -6.96
C LEU A 46 -0.10 0.03 -7.55
N GLY A 47 0.09 -1.26 -7.27
CA GLY A 47 -0.83 -2.31 -7.70
C GLY A 47 -2.25 -2.09 -7.17
N VAL A 48 -2.38 -1.70 -5.89
CA VAL A 48 -3.68 -1.40 -5.27
C VAL A 48 -4.35 -0.19 -5.92
N TRP A 49 -3.58 0.80 -6.38
CA TRP A 49 -4.11 1.94 -7.13
C TRP A 49 -4.63 1.56 -8.51
N VAL A 50 -3.92 0.69 -9.24
CA VAL A 50 -4.30 0.26 -10.59
C VAL A 50 -5.55 -0.61 -10.57
N VAL A 51 -5.69 -1.51 -9.59
CA VAL A 51 -6.84 -2.40 -9.50
C VAL A 51 -8.11 -1.59 -9.22
N PRO A 52 -9.22 -1.75 -9.97
CA PRO A 52 -10.47 -1.07 -9.69
C PRO A 52 -11.07 -1.45 -8.32
N ASN A 53 -11.81 -0.55 -7.68
CA ASN A 53 -12.58 -0.92 -6.49
C ASN A 53 -13.85 -1.67 -6.93
N ALA A 54 -14.16 -2.81 -6.30
CA ALA A 54 -15.43 -3.49 -6.54
C ALA A 54 -16.58 -2.50 -6.28
N LYS A 55 -17.56 -2.42 -7.20
CA LYS A 55 -18.67 -1.51 -7.01
C LYS A 55 -19.54 -2.05 -5.88
N GLN A 56 -19.90 -1.19 -4.91
CA GLN A 56 -20.80 -1.54 -3.81
C GLN A 56 -22.13 -2.15 -4.31
N SER A 57 -22.57 -1.79 -5.53
CA SER A 57 -23.75 -2.35 -6.21
C SER A 57 -23.68 -3.85 -6.44
N ASP A 58 -22.48 -4.41 -6.61
CA ASP A 58 -22.27 -5.83 -6.92
C ASP A 58 -22.40 -6.70 -5.66
N LEU A 59 -22.29 -6.11 -4.47
CA LEU A 59 -22.44 -6.78 -3.17
C LEU A 59 -23.90 -6.83 -2.69
N SER A 60 -24.76 -5.93 -3.16
CA SER A 60 -26.18 -5.88 -2.79
C SER A 60 -27.06 -6.84 -3.61
N GLN A 61 -26.51 -7.45 -4.67
CA GLN A 61 -27.22 -8.43 -5.51
C GLN A 61 -26.92 -9.90 -5.15
N ARG A 62 -26.25 -10.17 -4.02
CA ARG A 62 -26.01 -11.52 -3.51
C ARG A 62 -26.84 -11.80 -2.28
#